data_AF-A0A2E2IJA9-F1
#
_entry.id   AF-A0A2E2IJA9-F1
#
_cell.length_a   1.000
_cell.length_b   1.000
_cell.length_c   1.000
_cell.angle_alpha   90.00
_cell.angle_beta   90.00
_cell.angle_gamma   90.00
#
_symmetry.space_group_name_H-M   'P 1'
#
loop_
_entity.id
_entity.type
_entity.pdbx_description
1 polymer ?
#
loop_
_entity_poly.entity_id
_entity_poly.type
_entity_poly.pdbx_seq_one_letter_code
_entity_poly.pdbx_strand_id
1 'polypeptide(L)'
;MASKPGFWTSLHGMATLILIGVALYFIFVDHSAHILPYLPFLIILLCPLMHIFMHKGHGDHGENSKDEHQHQDAEEAYRRGLEDGRKKTNDRL
;
A
#
# COMPACT_ATOMS: atom_id res chain seq x y z
N MET A 1 37.15 28.12 -5.20
CA MET A 1 36.06 28.63 -6.05
C MET A 1 34.95 29.09 -5.11
N ALA A 2 34.62 30.37 -5.15
CA ALA A 2 33.73 31.02 -4.19
C ALA A 2 32.32 30.44 -4.26
N SER A 3 31.83 29.88 -3.15
CA SER A 3 30.40 29.60 -2.98
C SER A 3 29.68 30.94 -2.92
N LYS A 4 28.92 31.27 -3.97
CA LYS A 4 28.02 32.44 -3.95
C LYS A 4 27.11 32.28 -2.72
N PRO A 5 27.06 33.25 -1.78
CA PRO A 5 25.98 33.25 -0.80
C PRO A 5 24.69 33.42 -1.60
N GLY A 6 24.00 32.31 -1.85
CA GLY A 6 22.74 32.32 -2.57
C GLY A 6 21.79 33.25 -1.82
N PHE A 7 20.97 34.00 -2.54
CA PHE A 7 19.91 34.81 -1.94
C PHE A 7 18.95 34.01 -1.04
N TRP A 8 19.07 32.68 -1.05
CA TRP A 8 18.46 31.69 -0.17
C TRP A 8 19.02 31.67 1.27
N THR A 9 20.18 32.27 1.56
CA THR A 9 20.70 32.49 2.92
C THR A 9 20.60 33.96 3.33
N SER A 10 19.70 34.72 2.71
CA SER A 10 19.38 36.09 3.17
C SER A 10 18.94 36.02 4.63
N LEU A 11 19.38 36.98 5.43
CA LEU A 11 19.06 37.08 6.86
C LEU A 11 17.54 36.96 7.11
N HIS A 12 16.73 37.44 6.17
CA HIS A 12 15.28 37.30 6.16
C HIS A 12 14.77 35.85 5.98
N GLY A 13 15.43 35.06 5.12
CA GLY A 13 15.11 33.63 4.97
C GLY A 13 15.42 32.84 6.23
N MET A 14 16.57 33.11 6.85
CA MET A 14 16.90 32.49 8.14
C MET A 14 15.98 32.98 9.27
N ALA A 15 15.68 34.27 9.33
CA ALA A 15 14.77 34.83 10.32
C ALA A 15 13.36 34.27 10.20
N THR A 16 12.84 34.13 8.96
CA THR A 16 11.52 33.51 8.74
C THR A 16 11.52 32.03 9.09
N LEU A 17 12.56 31.27 8.76
CA LEU A 17 12.68 29.87 9.17
C LEU A 17 12.73 29.71 10.69
N ILE A 18 13.50 30.57 11.37
CA ILE A 18 13.56 30.58 12.85
C ILE A 18 12.20 30.96 13.43
N LEU A 19 11.53 31.99 12.92
CA LEU A 19 10.21 32.40 13.41
C LEU A 19 9.19 31.26 13.23
N ILE A 20 9.15 30.65 12.05
CA ILE A 20 8.29 29.49 11.77
C ILE A 20 8.61 28.35 12.73
N GLY A 21 9.90 28.04 12.94
CA GLY A 21 10.33 27.01 13.87
C GLY A 21 9.88 27.29 15.31
N VAL A 22 10.02 28.52 15.79
CA VAL A 22 9.58 28.95 17.12
C VAL A 22 8.05 28.92 17.24
N ALA A 23 7.32 29.37 16.23
CA ALA A 23 5.86 29.34 16.21
C ALA A 23 5.33 27.90 16.23
N LEU A 24 5.89 27.02 15.40
CA LEU A 24 5.56 25.59 15.40
C LEU A 24 5.91 24.93 16.73
N TYR A 25 7.06 25.25 17.32
CA TYR A 25 7.46 24.75 18.63
C TYR A 25 6.49 25.20 19.72
N PHE A 26 6.11 26.47 19.75
CA PHE A 26 5.16 27.00 20.73
C PHE A 26 3.78 26.36 20.60
N ILE A 27 3.27 26.21 19.37
CA ILE A 27 2.02 25.48 19.09
C ILE A 27 2.14 24.03 19.56
N PHE A 28 3.26 23.36 19.29
CA PHE A 28 3.46 21.97 19.69
C PHE A 28 3.54 21.81 21.21
N VAL A 29 4.18 22.73 21.92
CA VAL A 29 4.30 22.71 23.38
C VAL A 29 2.96 23.03 24.05
N ASP A 30 2.27 24.08 23.62
CA ASP A 30 1.01 24.52 24.23
C ASP A 30 -0.15 23.58 23.90
N HIS A 31 -0.20 23.05 22.67
CA HIS A 31 -1.21 22.07 22.26
C HIS A 31 -0.75 20.61 22.42
N SER A 32 0.40 20.35 23.06
CA SER A 32 0.89 18.99 23.32
C SER A 32 -0.13 18.13 24.07
N ALA A 33 -0.87 18.74 25.01
CA ALA A 33 -1.95 18.09 25.76
C ALA A 33 -3.12 17.63 24.87
N HIS A 34 -3.31 18.27 23.71
CA HIS A 34 -4.27 17.87 22.69
C HIS A 34 -3.64 16.91 21.68
N ILE A 35 -2.35 17.02 21.38
CA ILE A 35 -1.63 16.13 20.44
C ILE A 35 -1.51 14.71 20.99
N LEU A 36 -1.28 14.53 22.30
CA LEU A 36 -1.21 13.21 22.94
C LEU A 36 -2.47 12.34 22.69
N PRO A 37 -3.71 12.85 22.86
CA PRO A 37 -4.91 12.11 22.50
C PRO A 37 -5.16 12.03 20.99
N TYR A 38 -4.62 12.93 20.16
CA TYR A 38 -4.70 12.81 18.69
C TYR A 38 -3.69 11.81 18.10
N LEU A 39 -2.62 11.47 18.82
CA LEU A 39 -1.62 10.48 18.40
C LEU A 39 -2.22 9.11 17.99
N PRO A 40 -3.12 8.48 18.78
CA PRO A 40 -3.78 7.24 18.35
C PRO A 40 -4.65 7.44 17.11
N PHE A 41 -5.34 8.57 16.98
CA PHE A 41 -6.12 8.89 15.77
C PHE A 41 -5.23 9.08 14.54
N LEU A 42 -4.05 9.66 14.71
CA LEU A 42 -3.07 9.85 13.63
C LEU A 42 -2.53 8.50 13.14
N ILE A 43 -2.27 7.56 14.05
CA ILE A 43 -1.86 6.19 13.69
C ILE A 43 -2.99 5.46 12.94
N ILE A 44 -4.24 5.58 13.41
CA ILE A 44 -5.40 4.99 12.72
C ILE A 44 -5.59 5.62 11.34
N LEU A 45 -5.45 6.94 11.21
CA LEU A 45 -5.57 7.69 9.95
C LEU A 45 -4.42 7.40 8.97
N LEU A 46 -3.25 7.00 9.47
CA LEU A 46 -2.12 6.57 8.64
C LEU A 46 -2.48 5.31 7.83
N CYS A 47 -3.32 4.43 8.37
CA CYS A 47 -3.78 3.21 7.71
C CYS A 47 -4.64 3.46 6.44
N PRO A 48 -5.72 4.26 6.46
CA PRO A 48 -6.47 4.63 5.26
C PRO A 48 -5.64 5.50 4.33
N LEU A 49 -4.75 6.36 4.86
CA LEU A 49 -3.84 7.15 4.04
C LEU A 49 -2.95 6.23 3.18
N MET A 50 -2.29 5.25 3.80
CA MET A 50 -1.52 4.22 3.10
C MET A 50 -2.38 3.44 2.11
N HIS A 51 -3.58 2.99 2.50
CA HIS A 51 -4.47 2.26 1.60
C HIS A 51 -4.88 3.07 0.37
N ILE A 52 -5.16 4.37 0.52
CA ILE A 52 -5.53 5.25 -0.60
C ILE A 52 -4.34 5.45 -1.55
N PHE A 53 -3.12 5.61 -1.01
CA PHE A 53 -1.91 5.70 -1.83
C PHE A 53 -1.59 4.38 -2.54
N MET A 54 -1.85 3.24 -1.90
CA MET A 54 -1.64 1.90 -2.49
C MET A 54 -2.77 1.48 -3.44
N HIS A 55 -3.96 2.07 -3.36
CA HIS A 55 -5.05 1.82 -4.32
C HIS A 55 -4.94 2.64 -5.61
N LYS A 56 -4.08 3.67 -5.65
CA LYS A 56 -4.02 4.62 -6.78
C LYS A 56 -3.13 4.22 -7.95
N GLY A 57 -2.39 3.12 -7.84
CA GLY A 57 -1.53 2.66 -8.93
C GLY A 57 -1.12 1.21 -8.76
N HIS A 58 -1.89 0.31 -9.38
CA HIS A 58 -1.47 -0.97 -9.97
C HIS A 58 -2.72 -1.80 -10.30
N GLY A 59 -3.50 -1.36 -11.29
CA GLY A 59 -4.73 -2.03 -11.71
C GLY A 59 -4.92 -2.09 -13.22
N ASP A 60 -3.84 -2.01 -14.00
CA ASP A 60 -3.90 -2.25 -15.44
C ASP A 60 -2.61 -2.94 -15.89
N HIS A 61 -2.53 -4.24 -15.67
CA HIS A 61 -1.79 -5.17 -16.53
C HIS A 61 -2.17 -6.61 -16.18
N GLY A 62 -3.05 -7.18 -17.00
CA GLY A 62 -2.99 -8.60 -17.36
C GLY A 62 -3.73 -9.57 -16.45
N GLU A 63 -5.02 -9.37 -16.22
CA GLU A 63 -5.92 -10.49 -15.88
C GLU A 63 -6.65 -10.93 -17.16
N ASN A 64 -5.96 -11.72 -17.99
CA ASN A 64 -6.62 -12.59 -18.94
C ASN A 64 -5.93 -13.94 -18.87
N SER A 65 -6.74 -14.99 -18.70
CA SER A 65 -6.41 -16.39 -19.04
C SER A 65 -5.71 -17.27 -17.99
N LYS A 66 -6.08 -17.23 -16.70
CA LYS A 66 -5.64 -18.29 -15.75
C LYS A 66 -6.74 -19.08 -15.03
N ASP A 67 -8.00 -18.66 -15.12
CA ASP A 67 -9.11 -19.38 -14.47
C ASP A 67 -9.73 -20.47 -15.38
N GLU A 68 -9.77 -20.28 -16.70
CA GLU A 68 -10.33 -21.29 -17.61
C GLU A 68 -9.47 -22.55 -17.73
N HIS A 69 -8.14 -22.44 -17.67
CA HIS A 69 -7.25 -23.60 -17.82
C HIS A 69 -7.29 -24.54 -16.60
N GLN A 70 -7.40 -24.00 -15.37
CA GLN A 70 -7.47 -24.84 -14.18
C GLN A 70 -8.77 -25.65 -14.11
N HIS A 71 -9.89 -25.09 -14.57
CA HIS A 71 -11.16 -25.81 -14.55
C HIS A 71 -11.18 -26.96 -15.57
N GLN A 72 -10.56 -26.77 -16.73
CA GLN A 72 -10.43 -27.82 -17.76
C GLN A 72 -9.49 -28.95 -17.29
N ASP A 73 -8.35 -28.62 -16.69
CA ASP A 73 -7.39 -29.61 -16.20
C ASP A 73 -8.00 -30.47 -15.07
N ALA A 74 -8.76 -29.85 -14.17
CA ALA A 74 -9.45 -30.54 -13.07
C ALA A 74 -10.60 -31.42 -13.58
N GLU A 75 -11.39 -30.95 -14.55
CA GLU A 75 -12.47 -31.73 -15.16
C GLU A 75 -11.92 -32.94 -15.92
N GLU A 76 -10.82 -32.78 -16.67
CA GLU A 76 -10.21 -33.88 -17.43
C GLU A 76 -9.63 -34.96 -16.50
N ALA A 77 -8.98 -34.57 -15.41
CA ALA A 77 -8.50 -35.50 -14.39
C ALA A 77 -9.64 -36.30 -13.75
N TYR A 78 -10.78 -35.65 -13.46
CA TYR A 78 -11.96 -36.32 -12.92
C TYR A 78 -12.60 -37.30 -13.93
N ARG A 79 -12.75 -36.89 -15.19
CA ARG A 79 -13.31 -37.74 -16.24
C ARG A 79 -12.46 -38.99 -16.46
N ARG A 80 -11.13 -38.87 -16.53
CA ARG A 80 -10.22 -40.02 -16.65
C ARG A 80 -10.39 -41.02 -15.49
N GLY A 81 -10.51 -40.53 -14.26
CA GLY A 81 -10.71 -41.38 -13.09
C GLY A 81 -12.01 -42.21 -13.13
N LEU A 82 -13.10 -41.63 -13.64
CA LEU A 82 -14.37 -42.35 -13.83
C LEU A 82 -14.27 -43.44 -14.89
N GLU A 83 -13.56 -43.19 -16.00
CA GLU A 83 -13.39 -44.18 -17.06
C GLU A 83 -12.57 -45.39 -16.61
N ASP A 84 -11.51 -45.16 -15.85
CA ASP A 84 -10.69 -46.23 -15.26
C ASP A 84 -11.48 -47.07 -14.24
N GLY A 85 -12.31 -46.42 -13.42
CA GLY A 85 -13.20 -47.11 -12.48
C GLY A 85 -14.22 -48.00 -13.20
N ARG A 86 -14.79 -47.49 -14.30
CA ARG A 86 -15.75 -48.23 -15.14
C ARG A 86 -15.09 -49.43 -15.84
N LYS A 87 -13.89 -49.25 -16.41
CA LYS A 87 -13.13 -50.35 -17.04
C LYS A 87 -12.82 -51.47 -16.04
N LYS A 88 -12.29 -51.12 -14.86
CA LYS A 88 -12.03 -52.10 -13.78
C LYS A 88 -13.26 -52.86 -13.29
N THR A 89 -14.44 -52.23 -13.34
CA THR A 89 -15.71 -52.90 -13.03
C THR A 89 -16.11 -53.87 -14.13
N ASN A 90 -16.01 -53.44 -15.39
CA ASN A 90 -16.38 -54.26 -16.54
C ASN A 90 -15.41 -55.44 -16.77
N ASP A 91 -14.13 -55.28 -16.44
CA ASP A 91 -13.12 -56.35 -16.52
C ASP A 91 -13.24 -57.36 -15.36
N ARG A 92 -14.03 -57.06 -14.32
CA ARG A 92 -14.32 -57.96 -13.18
C ARG A 92 -15.63 -58.73 -13.30
N LEU A 93 -16.42 -58.47 -14.34
CA LEU A 93 -17.64 -59.18 -14.70
C LEU A 93 -17.34 -60.14 -15.85
#